data_AF-P72487-F1
#
_entry.id   AF-P72487-F1
#
_cell.length_a   1.000
_cell.length_b   1.000
_cell.length_c   1.000
_cell.angle_alpha   90.00
_cell.angle_beta   90.00
_cell.angle_gamma   90.00
#
_symmetry.space_group_name_H-M   'P 1'
#
loop_
_entity.id
_entity.type
_entity.pdbx_description
1 polymer ?
#
loop_
_entity_poly.entity_id
_entity_poly.type
_entity_poly.pdbx_seq_one_letter_code
_entity_poly.pdbx_strand_id
1 'polypeptide(L)' 'GVKHKETLKELKTKVDVLTLTATPIPRTLHMSMLGIRDLSVIETPPSNRYPVQTYVMETNASVIREAIMREI' A
#
# COMPACT_ATOMS: atom_id res chain seq x y z
N GLY A 1 -13.76 -1.70 -5.07
CA GLY A 1 -13.31 -3.11 -5.02
C GLY A 1 -13.13 -3.65 -6.43
N VAL A 2 -12.54 -4.85 -6.60
CA VAL A 2 -12.17 -5.44 -7.91
C VAL A 2 -13.31 -5.36 -8.95
N LYS A 3 -14.56 -5.63 -8.54
CA LYS A 3 -15.75 -5.44 -9.39
C LYS A 3 -15.84 -4.03 -9.98
N HIS A 4 -15.67 -2.98 -9.17
CA HIS A 4 -15.71 -1.60 -9.67
C HIS A 4 -14.58 -1.29 -10.68
N LYS A 5 -13.41 -1.92 -10.54
CA LYS A 5 -12.31 -1.77 -11.51
C LYS A 5 -12.62 -2.44 -12.84
N GLU A 6 -13.29 -3.59 -12.82
CA GLU A 6 -13.71 -4.29 -14.04
C GLU A 6 -14.86 -3.53 -14.74
N THR A 7 -15.84 -3.01 -13.98
CA THR A 7 -16.91 -2.15 -14.54
C THR A 7 -16.35 -0.88 -15.20
N LEU A 8 -15.30 -0.27 -14.63
CA LEU A 8 -14.62 0.88 -15.22
C LEU A 8 -13.86 0.54 -16.51
N LYS A 9 -13.30 -0.67 -16.62
CA LYS A 9 -12.66 -1.15 -17.87
C LYS A 9 -13.69 -1.42 -18.97
N GLU A 10 -14.88 -1.91 -18.60
CA GLU A 10 -15.96 -2.19 -19.56
C GLU A 10 -16.55 -0.90 -20.17
N LEU A 11 -16.54 0.22 -19.43
CA LEU A 11 -17.07 1.51 -19.87
C LEU A 11 -16.30 2.16 -21.04
N LYS A 12 -15.00 1.87 -21.20
CA LYS A 12 -14.21 2.28 -22.37
C LYS A 12 -13.12 1.24 -22.68
N THR A 13 -13.24 0.58 -23.83
CA THR A 13 -12.31 -0.47 -24.29
C THR A 13 -10.95 0.03 -24.79
N LYS A 14 -10.74 1.35 -24.93
CA LYS A 14 -9.49 1.96 -25.42
C LYS A 14 -9.02 3.11 -24.52
N VAL A 15 -8.78 2.84 -23.24
CA VAL A 15 -8.18 3.83 -22.33
C VAL A 15 -6.97 3.26 -21.62
N ASP A 16 -5.94 4.07 -21.51
CA ASP A 16 -4.76 3.76 -20.72
C ASP A 16 -5.11 3.86 -19.22
N VAL A 17 -4.78 2.83 -18.44
CA VAL A 17 -5.14 2.75 -17.01
C VAL A 17 -3.89 2.73 -16.15
N LEU A 18 -3.63 3.82 -15.43
CA LEU A 18 -2.63 3.87 -14.38
C LEU A 18 -3.26 3.52 -13.03
N THR A 19 -2.74 2.48 -12.35
CA THR A 19 -3.18 2.09 -11.00
C THR A 19 -2.08 2.39 -10.00
N LEU A 20 -2.32 3.33 -9.09
CA LEU A 20 -1.42 3.64 -7.97
C LEU A 20 -1.87 2.89 -6.73
N THR A 21 -0.97 2.19 -6.05
CA THR A 21 -1.25 1.54 -4.77
C THR A 21 0.00 1.47 -3.91
N ALA A 22 -0.12 1.76 -2.62
CA ALA A 22 0.93 1.51 -1.63
C ALA A 22 0.98 0.04 -1.22
N THR A 23 -0.11 -0.71 -1.43
CA THR A 23 -0.26 -2.12 -1.06
C THR A 23 -1.00 -2.87 -2.17
N PRO A 24 -0.28 -3.57 -3.08
CA PRO A 24 -0.94 -4.38 -4.08
C PRO A 24 -1.62 -5.59 -3.41
N ILE A 25 -2.85 -5.90 -3.81
CA ILE A 25 -3.55 -7.11 -3.35
C ILE A 25 -2.72 -8.33 -3.79
N PRO A 26 -2.50 -9.36 -2.94
CA PRO A 26 -1.57 -10.46 -3.23
C PRO A 26 -1.79 -11.15 -4.57
N ARG A 27 -3.06 -11.33 -4.98
CA ARG A 27 -3.41 -11.91 -6.28
C ARG A 27 -3.02 -11.01 -7.46
N THR A 28 -3.17 -9.69 -7.33
CA THR A 28 -2.77 -8.74 -8.36
C THR A 28 -1.25 -8.66 -8.47
N LEU A 29 -0.54 -8.71 -7.33
CA LEU A 29 0.92 -8.79 -7.29
C LEU A 29 1.43 -10.05 -8.01
N HIS A 30 0.82 -11.21 -7.75
CA HIS A 30 1.17 -12.47 -8.40
C HIS A 30 0.95 -12.42 -9.93
N MET A 31 -0.17 -11.85 -10.40
CA MET A 31 -0.41 -11.67 -11.84
C MET A 31 0.62 -10.77 -12.51
N SER A 32 1.09 -9.74 -11.81
CA SER A 32 2.17 -8.89 -12.29
C SER A 32 3.52 -9.60 -12.34
N MET A 33 3.85 -10.41 -11.32
CA MET A 33 5.08 -11.22 -11.31
C MET A 33 5.10 -12.29 -12.41
N LEU A 34 3.93 -12.78 -12.83
CA LEU A 34 3.76 -13.70 -13.95
C LEU A 34 3.76 -13.00 -15.33
N GLY A 35 3.97 -11.69 -15.40
CA GLY A 35 4.07 -10.94 -16.66
C GLY A 35 2.72 -10.68 -17.37
N ILE A 36 1.59 -10.99 -16.73
CA ILE A 36 0.24 -10.71 -17.28
C ILE A 36 -0.08 -9.21 -17.18
N ARG A 37 0.61 -8.47 -16.30
CA ARG A 37 0.37 -7.05 -16.06
C ARG A 37 1.65 -6.33 -15.63
N ASP A 38 2.05 -5.30 -16.36
CA ASP A 38 3.22 -4.49 -16.01
C ASP A 38 3.07 -3.86 -14.63
N LEU A 39 4.15 -3.96 -13.85
CA LEU A 39 4.25 -3.41 -12.51
C LEU A 39 5.50 -2.57 -12.42
N SER A 40 5.32 -1.29 -12.10
CA SER A 40 6.41 -0.40 -11.71
C SER A 40 6.39 -0.27 -10.19
N VAL A 41 7.52 -0.61 -9.55
CA VAL A 41 7.71 -0.48 -8.10
C VAL A 41 8.63 0.70 -7.83
N ILE A 42 8.23 1.57 -6.90
CA ILE A 42 9.06 2.68 -6.42
C ILE A 42 9.63 2.25 -5.08
N GLU A 43 10.86 1.73 -5.08
CA GLU A 43 11.51 1.21 -3.87
C GLU A 43 12.25 2.28 -3.08
N THR A 44 12.75 3.32 -3.75
CA THR A 44 13.56 4.36 -3.11
C THR A 44 12.68 5.32 -2.31
N PRO A 45 12.84 5.41 -0.97
CA PRO A 45 12.14 6.41 -0.18
C PRO A 45 12.66 7.82 -0.50
N PRO A 46 11.85 8.88 -0.24
CA PRO A 46 12.31 10.26 -0.37
C PRO A 46 13.46 10.57 0.61
N SER A 47 14.23 11.61 0.29
CA SER A 47 15.29 12.12 1.17
C SER A 47 14.73 12.50 2.55
N ASN A 48 15.58 12.41 3.58
CA ASN A 48 15.23 12.66 4.99
C ASN A 48 14.14 11.75 5.59
N ARG A 49 13.83 10.61 4.96
CA ARG A 49 12.95 9.58 5.54
C ARG A 49 13.76 8.58 6.37
N TYR A 50 13.48 8.54 7.67
CA TYR A 50 14.02 7.53 8.58
C TYR A 50 12.99 6.40 8.81
N PRO A 51 13.43 5.16 9.09
CA PRO A 51 12.53 4.08 9.48
C PRO A 51 11.72 4.42 10.72
N VAL A 52 10.46 3.97 10.77
CA VAL A 52 9.60 4.14 11.96
C VAL A 52 10.03 3.14 13.04
N GLN A 53 10.23 3.62 14.26
CA GLN A 53 10.52 2.76 15.41
C GLN A 53 9.25 1.97 15.78
N THR A 54 9.31 0.65 15.64
CA THR A 54 8.15 -0.25 15.84
C THR A 54 8.41 -1.18 17.02
N TYR A 55 7.44 -1.28 17.93
CA TYR A 55 7.50 -2.15 19.11
C TYR A 55 6.32 -3.11 19.12
N VAL A 56 6.56 -4.39 19.43
CA VAL A 56 5.52 -5.41 19.60
C VAL A 56 5.51 -5.81 21.07
N MET A 57 4.41 -5.55 21.76
CA MET A 57 4.24 -5.85 23.18
C MET A 57 2.77 -6.09 23.51
N GLU A 58 2.50 -6.68 24.66
CA GLU A 58 1.13 -6.80 25.18
C GLU A 58 0.54 -5.41 25.48
N THR A 59 -0.79 -5.32 25.42
CA THR A 59 -1.50 -4.06 25.71
C THR A 59 -1.23 -3.58 27.13
N ASN A 60 -0.55 -2.44 27.24
CA ASN A 60 -0.24 -1.78 28.49
C ASN A 60 -0.68 -0.32 28.44
N ALA A 61 -1.63 0.06 29.29
CA ALA A 61 -2.20 1.41 29.33
C ALA A 61 -1.16 2.50 29.63
N SER A 62 -0.14 2.19 30.43
CA SER A 62 0.94 3.13 30.76
C SER A 62 1.78 3.47 29.52
N VAL A 63 2.13 2.44 28.72
CA VAL A 63 2.89 2.63 27.47
C VAL A 63 2.08 3.42 26.44
N ILE A 64 0.78 3.15 26.32
CA ILE A 64 -0.10 3.91 25.42
C ILE A 64 -0.15 5.38 25.83
N ARG A 65 -0.32 5.66 27.12
CA ARG A 65 -0.33 7.03 27.64
C ARG A 65 1.00 7.74 27.39
N GLU A 66 2.13 7.07 27.63
CA GLU A 66 3.46 7.62 27.38
C GLU A 66 3.67 7.92 25.89
N ALA A 67 3.29 6.98 25.01
CA ALA A 67 3.38 7.17 23.57
C ALA A 67 2.56 8.37 23.09
N ILE A 68 1.34 8.56 23.61
CA ILE A 68 0.51 9.73 23.29
C ILE A 68 1.17 11.01 23.80
N MET A 69 1.65 11.04 25.05
CA MET A 69 2.29 12.23 25.63
C MET A 69 3.60 12.61 24.92
N ARG A 70 4.30 11.65 24.30
CA ARG A 70 5.52 11.90 23.52
C ARG A 70 5.23 12.54 22.16
N GLU A 71 4.04 12.32 21.59
CA GLU A 71 3.63 12.80 20.27
C GLU A 71 2.85 14.13 20.33
N ILE A 72 2.44 14.59 21.51
CA ILE A 72 1.85 15.93 21.75
C ILE A 72 2.98 16.94 21.95
#